data_AF-A0A1V3LA78-F1
#
_entry.id   AF-A0A1V3LA78-F1
#
_cell.length_a   1.000
_cell.length_b   1.000
_cell.length_c   1.000
_cell.angle_alpha   90.00
_cell.angle_beta   90.00
_cell.angle_gamma   90.00
#
_symmetry.space_group_name_H-M   'P 1'
#
loop_
_entity.id
_entity.type
_entity.pdbx_description
1 polymer ?
#
loop_
_entity_poly.entity_id
_entity_poly.type
_entity_poly.pdbx_seq_one_letter_code
_entity_poly.pdbx_strand_id
1 'polypeptide(L)' 'MTEQTLNLDDVTREVADVINNFELVKDCVIDGDIDTAKTLYARTLEQAKKFGRRLAYSEIKLEFGAVFDPNC' A
#
# COMPACT_ATOMS: atom_id res chain seq x y z
N MET A 1 -2.81 7.34 -24.28
CA MET A 1 -2.88 7.18 -22.81
C MET A 1 -1.44 7.07 -22.34
N THR A 2 -0.97 7.96 -21.48
CA THR A 2 0.37 7.84 -20.89
C THR A 2 0.37 6.61 -19.99
N GLU A 3 1.20 5.61 -20.31
CA GLU A 3 1.40 4.44 -19.44
C GLU A 3 1.95 4.94 -18.10
N GLN A 4 1.17 4.80 -17.03
CA GLN A 4 1.66 5.04 -15.68
C GLN A 4 2.62 3.91 -15.35
N THR A 5 3.91 4.17 -15.32
CA THR A 5 4.91 3.21 -14.84
C THR A 5 4.99 3.26 -13.32
N LEU A 6 5.02 2.09 -12.67
CA LEU A 6 5.23 1.95 -11.22
C LEU A 6 6.64 1.40 -10.95
N ASN A 7 7.29 1.92 -9.92
CA ASN A 7 8.54 1.36 -9.39
C ASN A 7 8.22 0.22 -8.41
N LEU A 8 8.99 -0.87 -8.45
CA LEU A 8 8.83 -2.03 -7.55
C LEU A 8 8.93 -1.68 -6.05
N ASP A 9 9.80 -0.75 -5.66
CA ASP A 9 9.93 -0.28 -4.27
C ASP A 9 8.66 0.46 -3.81
N ASP A 10 8.04 1.24 -4.71
CA ASP A 10 6.79 1.93 -4.40
C ASP A 10 5.62 0.93 -4.32
N VAL A 11 5.60 -0.08 -5.21
CA VAL A 11 4.63 -1.17 -5.16
C VAL A 11 4.74 -1.94 -3.84
N THR A 12 5.96 -2.31 -3.43
CA THR A 12 6.19 -3.06 -2.19
C THR A 12 5.86 -2.24 -0.95
N ARG A 13 6.21 -0.94 -0.94
CA ARG A 13 5.82 -0.02 0.14
C ARG A 13 4.30 0.08 0.28
N GLU A 14 3.59 0.23 -0.84
CA GLU A 14 2.13 0.39 -0.81
C GLU A 14 1.41 -0.91 -0.42
N VAL A 15 1.95 -2.08 -0.82
CA VAL A 15 1.49 -3.38 -0.31
C VAL A 15 1.66 -3.45 1.21
N ALA A 16 2.83 -3.08 1.73
CA ALA A 16 3.12 -3.09 3.15
C ALA A 16 2.17 -2.16 3.93
N ASP A 17 1.92 -0.96 3.40
CA ASP A 17 0.98 0.00 4.00
C ASP A 17 -0.45 -0.55 4.08
N VAL A 18 -0.94 -1.20 3.01
CA VAL A 18 -2.27 -1.83 3.00
C VAL A 18 -2.35 -2.95 4.06
N ILE A 19 -1.32 -3.79 4.17
CA ILE A 19 -1.27 -4.87 5.17
C ILE A 19 -1.29 -4.29 6.58
N ASN A 20 -0.39 -3.35 6.89
CA ASN A 20 -0.31 -2.70 8.19
C ASN A 20 -1.64 -2.04 8.58
N ASN A 21 -2.32 -1.39 7.64
CA ASN A 21 -3.61 -0.77 7.91
C ASN A 21 -4.70 -1.79 8.24
N PHE A 22 -4.67 -3.00 7.67
CA PHE A 22 -5.59 -4.07 8.07
C PHE A 22 -5.23 -4.68 9.42
N GLU A 23 -3.95 -4.71 9.80
CA GLU A 23 -3.53 -5.09 11.15
C GLU A 23 -4.07 -4.11 12.19
N LEU A 24 -4.01 -2.80 11.93
CA LEU A 24 -4.60 -1.77 12.79
C LEU A 24 -6.12 -1.94 12.94
N VAL A 25 -6.83 -2.32 11.86
CA VAL A 25 -8.27 -2.63 11.94
C VAL A 25 -8.51 -3.79 12.92
N LYS A 26 -7.71 -4.86 12.83
CA LYS A 26 -7.81 -6.01 13.73
C LYS A 26 -7.55 -5.58 15.17
N ASP A 27 -6.55 -4.74 15.42
CA ASP A 27 -6.24 -4.25 16.76
C ASP A 27 -7.40 -3.42 17.34
N CYS A 28 -8.00 -2.51 16.56
CA CYS A 28 -9.19 -1.77 16.98
C CYS A 28 -10.38 -2.70 17.31
N VAL A 29 -10.56 -3.80 16.56
CA VAL A 29 -11.61 -4.80 16.86
C VAL A 29 -11.35 -5.49 18.20
N ILE A 30 -10.09 -5.86 18.47
CA ILE A 30 -9.70 -6.51 19.73
C ILE A 30 -9.92 -5.57 20.91
N ASP A 31 -9.61 -4.29 20.74
CA ASP A 31 -9.77 -3.24 21.77
C ASP A 31 -11.24 -2.80 21.95
N GLY A 32 -12.15 -3.28 21.11
CA GLY A 32 -13.58 -2.94 21.15
C GLY A 32 -13.93 -1.58 20.54
N ASP A 33 -12.98 -0.89 19.91
CA ASP A 33 -13.22 0.36 19.17
C ASP A 33 -13.74 0.07 17.74
N ILE A 34 -15.00 -0.37 17.70
CA ILE A 34 -15.65 -0.83 16.47
C ILE A 34 -15.88 0.31 15.46
N ASP A 35 -16.10 1.54 15.91
CA ASP A 35 -16.37 2.66 15.00
C ASP A 35 -15.09 3.14 14.30
N THR A 36 -13.96 3.17 15.02
CA THR A 36 -12.65 3.39 14.41
C THR A 36 -12.30 2.24 13.47
N ALA A 37 -12.53 0.98 13.87
CA ALA A 37 -12.27 -0.19 13.03
C ALA A 37 -13.02 -0.13 11.69
N LYS A 38 -14.32 0.22 11.70
CA LYS A 38 -15.12 0.39 10.48
C LYS A 38 -14.57 1.49 9.58
N THR A 39 -14.18 2.63 10.18
CA THR A 39 -13.65 3.78 9.45
C THR A 39 -12.31 3.43 8.78
N LEU A 40 -11.41 2.81 9.52
CA LEU A 40 -10.12 2.35 9.00
C LEU A 40 -10.33 1.30 7.91
N TYR A 41 -11.18 0.30 8.14
CA TYR A 41 -11.46 -0.75 7.15
C TYR A 41 -11.97 -0.17 5.83
N ALA A 42 -12.93 0.77 5.87
CA ALA A 42 -13.47 1.40 4.67
C ALA A 42 -12.38 2.15 3.88
N ARG A 43 -11.52 2.90 4.57
CA ARG A 43 -10.41 3.65 3.96
C ARG A 43 -9.37 2.71 3.36
N THR A 44 -8.94 1.68 4.10
CA THR A 44 -7.96 0.70 3.62
C THR A 44 -8.49 -0.07 2.41
N LEU A 45 -9.78 -0.41 2.40
CA LEU A 45 -10.41 -1.07 1.25
C LEU A 45 -10.45 -0.15 0.01
N GLU A 46 -10.71 1.14 0.19
CA GLU A 46 -10.67 2.11 -0.90
C GLU A 46 -9.24 2.28 -1.45
N GLN A 47 -8.25 2.38 -0.57
CA GLN A 47 -6.83 2.41 -0.92
C GLN A 47 -6.45 1.16 -1.72
N ALA A 48 -6.75 -0.04 -1.22
CA ALA A 48 -6.45 -1.31 -1.87
C ALA A 48 -7.10 -1.41 -3.27
N LYS A 49 -8.34 -0.94 -3.43
CA LYS A 49 -9.01 -0.90 -4.73
C LYS A 49 -8.33 0.06 -5.70
N LYS A 50 -7.96 1.26 -5.25
CA LYS A 50 -7.26 2.24 -6.08
C LYS A 50 -5.89 1.72 -6.49
N PHE A 51 -5.13 1.18 -5.54
CA PHE A 51 -3.83 0.56 -5.78
C PHE A 51 -3.92 -0.60 -6.76
N GLY A 52 -4.80 -1.58 -6.49
CA GLY A 52 -4.98 -2.75 -7.34
C GLY A 52 -5.36 -2.40 -8.78
N ARG A 53 -6.17 -1.34 -8.99
CA ARG A 53 -6.44 -0.83 -10.34
C ARG A 53 -5.18 -0.27 -11.00
N ARG A 54 -4.38 0.54 -10.30
CA ARG A 54 -3.13 1.06 -10.88
C ARG A 54 -2.19 -0.10 -11.23
N LEU A 55 -1.99 -1.02 -10.29
CA LEU A 55 -1.13 -2.20 -10.48
C LEU A 55 -1.52 -3.04 -11.70
N ALA A 56 -2.83 -3.21 -11.97
CA ALA A 56 -3.32 -4.00 -13.10
C ALA A 56 -3.10 -3.34 -14.48
N TYR A 57 -2.95 -2.01 -14.54
CA TYR A 57 -2.83 -1.26 -15.79
C TYR A 57 -1.47 -0.56 -15.95
N SER A 58 -0.55 -0.75 -15.00
CA SER A 58 0.77 -0.14 -14.99
C SER A 58 1.85 -1.13 -15.37
N GLU A 59 2.82 -0.68 -16.15
CA GLU A 59 4.08 -1.39 -16.31
C GLU A 59 4.89 -1.27 -15.01
N ILE A 60 5.46 -2.38 -14.53
CA ILE A 60 6.29 -2.40 -13.32
C ILE A 60 7.76 -2.37 -13.74
N LYS A 61 8.46 -1.30 -13.37
CA LYS A 61 9.91 -1.21 -13.48
C LYS A 61 10.56 -1.89 -12.30
N LEU A 62 11.41 -2.88 -12.59
CA LEU A 62 12.27 -3.58 -11.64
C LEU A 62 13.50 -2.72 -11.27
N GLU A 63 13.29 -1.44 -11.01
CA GLU A 63 14.31 -0.53 -10.52
C GLU A 63 14.24 -0.58 -8.98
N PHE A 64 15.05 -1.45 -8.37
CA PHE A 64 15.37 -1.29 -6.96
C PHE A 64 16.12 0.03 -6.84
N GLY A 65 15.65 0.95 -5.99
CA GLY A 65 16.40 2.14 -5.65
C GLY A 65 17.84 1.74 -5.32
N ALA A 66 18.81 2.55 -5.72
CA ALA A 66 20.21 2.35 -5.38
C ALA A 66 20.37 2.42 -3.85
N VAL A 67 20.06 1.33 -3.15
CA VAL A 67 20.32 1.15 -1.73
C VAL A 67 21.77 0.70 -1.66
N PHE A 68 22.63 1.67 -1.36
CA PHE A 68 24.08 1.68 -1.16
C PHE A 68 24.85 2.52 -2.19
N ASP A 69 24.90 3.84 -1.96
CA ASP A 69 26.14 4.57 -2.21
C ASP A 69 26.98 4.51 -0.91
N PRO A 70 28.09 3.74 -0.87
CA PRO A 70 28.99 3.72 0.27
C PRO A 70 29.80 5.03 0.44
N ASN A 71 29.61 6.03 -0.42
CA ASN A 71 30.35 7.31 -0.44
C ASN A 71 29.48 8.57 -0.23
N CYS A 72 28.20 8.45 0.14
CA CYS A 72 27.38 9.60 0.56
C CYS A 72 27.31 9.72 2.09
#